data_AF-A0A421K7A1-F1
#
_entry.id   AF-A0A421K7A1-F1
#
_cell.length_a   1.000
_cell.length_b   1.000
_cell.length_c   1.000
_cell.angle_alpha   90.00
_cell.angle_beta   90.00
_cell.angle_gamma   90.00
#
_symmetry.space_group_name_H-M   'P 1'
#
loop_
_entity.id
_entity.type
_entity.pdbx_description
1 polymer ?
#
loop_
_entity_poly.entity_id
_entity_poly.type
_entity_poly.pdbx_seq_one_letter_code
_entity_poly.pdbx_strand_id
1 'polypeptide(L)'
;MSVCKSLKGYSRKHERVADLFSLLAVALLFGTLYLVVSNYSDVISWMKTDAVIHVPVVVGILILDLFLIYMFLNIGAARFEEEEEGCFHTFKGRRSGSGSVGNVFTSWLHHMEQVGRKHR
;
A
#
# COMPACT_ATOMS: atom_id res chain seq x y z
N MET A 1 -9.78 21.34 -1.14
CA MET A 1 -9.49 21.80 -2.52
C MET A 1 -8.20 22.64 -2.62
N SER A 2 -7.96 23.64 -1.75
CA SER A 2 -6.71 24.45 -1.80
C SER A 2 -5.44 23.69 -1.39
N VAL A 3 -5.54 22.76 -0.44
CA VAL A 3 -4.41 21.98 0.07
C VAL A 3 -3.84 21.03 -1.00
N CYS A 4 -4.70 20.32 -1.76
CA CYS A 4 -4.26 19.49 -2.91
C CYS A 4 -3.54 20.34 -3.97
N LYS A 5 -4.03 21.54 -4.29
CA LYS A 5 -3.39 22.42 -5.29
C LYS A 5 -2.02 22.91 -4.81
N SER A 6 -1.88 23.27 -3.53
CA SER A 6 -0.59 23.66 -2.95
C SER A 6 0.41 22.49 -2.86
N LEU A 7 -0.05 21.28 -2.52
CA LEU A 7 0.80 20.08 -2.51
C LEU A 7 1.22 19.66 -3.94
N LYS A 8 0.32 19.73 -4.92
CA LYS A 8 0.58 19.39 -6.32
C LYS A 8 1.55 20.38 -6.98
N GLY A 9 1.50 21.67 -6.60
CA GLY A 9 2.48 22.67 -7.03
C GLY A 9 3.88 22.48 -6.43
N TYR A 10 3.97 21.95 -5.21
CA TYR A 10 5.25 21.71 -4.52
C TYR A 10 5.92 20.40 -4.96
N SER A 11 5.16 19.32 -5.16
CA SER A 11 5.70 18.02 -5.58
C SER A 11 6.24 18.04 -7.02
N ARG A 12 5.63 18.83 -7.92
CA ARG A 12 6.08 18.96 -9.31
C ARG A 12 7.42 19.71 -9.47
N LYS A 13 7.80 20.54 -8.49
CA LYS A 13 9.09 21.26 -8.47
C LYS A 13 10.21 20.47 -7.79
N HIS A 14 9.86 19.40 -7.07
CA HIS A 14 10.79 18.56 -6.33
C HIS A 14 10.52 17.08 -6.61
N GLU A 15 10.96 16.61 -7.77
CA GLU A 15 10.88 15.21 -8.21
C GLU A 15 11.41 14.22 -7.15
N ARG A 16 12.43 14.64 -6.38
CA ARG A 16 12.98 13.87 -5.26
C ARG A 16 12.00 13.62 -4.11
N VAL A 17 11.06 14.53 -3.86
CA VAL A 17 10.08 14.38 -2.76
C VAL A 17 9.05 13.30 -3.11
N ALA A 18 8.60 13.24 -4.37
CA ALA A 18 7.68 12.20 -4.83
C ALA A 18 8.32 10.80 -4.77
N ASP A 19 9.59 10.67 -5.19
CA ASP A 19 10.34 9.41 -5.07
C ASP A 19 10.61 9.03 -3.60
N LEU A 20 10.92 10.00 -2.73
CA LEU A 20 11.07 9.75 -1.29
C LEU A 20 9.79 9.19 -0.66
N PHE A 21 8.62 9.72 -1.00
CA PHE A 21 7.36 9.20 -0.49
C PHE A 21 7.05 7.79 -1.01
N SER A 22 7.33 7.50 -2.29
CA SER A 22 7.20 6.14 -2.81
C SER A 22 8.16 5.16 -2.12
N LEU A 23 9.40 5.56 -1.87
CA LEU A 23 10.38 4.76 -1.13
C LEU A 23 9.96 4.55 0.33
N LEU A 24 9.38 5.57 0.96
CA LEU A 24 8.91 5.50 2.34
C LEU A 24 7.69 4.57 2.47
N ALA A 25 6.80 4.54 1.47
CA ALA A 25 5.71 3.56 1.40
C ALA A 25 6.23 2.12 1.33
N VAL A 26 7.25 1.88 0.50
CA VAL A 26 7.89 0.57 0.36
C VAL A 26 8.63 0.19 1.63
N ALA A 27 9.37 1.12 2.24
CA ALA A 27 10.07 0.91 3.50
C ALA A 27 9.11 0.61 4.66
N LEU A 28 7.94 1.28 4.72
CA LEU A 28 6.89 0.96 5.68
C LEU A 28 6.38 -0.46 5.48
N LEU A 29 6.00 -0.83 4.26
CA LEU A 29 5.48 -2.17 3.98
C LEU A 29 6.47 -3.28 4.33
N PHE A 30 7.74 -3.14 3.94
CA PHE A 30 8.76 -4.14 4.28
C PHE A 30 9.16 -4.09 5.76
N GLY A 31 9.17 -2.91 6.37
CA GLY A 31 9.45 -2.72 7.79
C GLY A 31 8.39 -3.37 8.68
N THR A 32 7.10 -3.18 8.36
CA THR A 32 6.00 -3.79 9.11
C THR A 32 6.00 -5.31 8.94
N LEU A 33 6.21 -5.83 7.73
CA LEU A 33 6.38 -7.27 7.51
C LEU A 33 7.57 -7.84 8.30
N TYR A 34 8.72 -7.18 8.26
CA TYR A 34 9.91 -7.61 8.99
C TYR A 34 9.68 -7.64 10.50
N LEU A 35 9.06 -6.61 11.07
CA LEU A 35 8.77 -6.54 12.51
C LEU A 35 7.79 -7.64 12.94
N VAL A 36 6.74 -7.90 12.16
CA VAL A 36 5.76 -8.95 12.44
C VAL A 36 6.40 -10.33 12.37
N VAL A 37 7.22 -10.60 11.34
CA VAL A 37 7.88 -11.90 11.19
C VAL A 37 8.95 -12.11 12.27
N SER A 38 9.74 -11.09 12.58
CA SER A 38 10.82 -11.21 13.57
C SER A 38 10.31 -11.33 15.01
N ASN A 39 9.14 -10.76 15.34
CA ASN A 39 8.58 -10.77 16.68
C ASN A 39 7.23 -11.52 16.76
N TYR A 40 6.97 -12.48 15.86
CA TYR A 40 5.66 -13.12 15.76
C TYR A 40 5.22 -13.80 17.08
N SER A 41 6.15 -14.41 17.81
CA SER A 41 5.88 -15.07 19.10
C SER A 41 5.43 -14.08 20.17
N ASP A 42 6.07 -12.92 20.20
CA ASP A 42 5.86 -11.90 21.22
C ASP A 42 4.57 -11.15 20.94
N VAL A 43 4.28 -10.86 19.67
CA VAL A 43 3.01 -10.26 19.24
C VAL A 43 1.83 -11.18 19.55
N ILE A 44 1.95 -12.49 19.26
CA ILE A 44 0.88 -13.45 19.54
C ILE A 44 0.69 -13.65 21.04
N SER A 45 1.77 -13.72 21.81
CA SER A 45 1.67 -13.89 23.26
C SER A 45 1.04 -12.64 23.92
N TRP A 46 1.43 -11.45 23.49
CA TRP A 46 0.84 -10.18 23.94
C TRP A 46 -0.65 -10.06 23.56
N MET A 47 -1.03 -10.45 22.35
CA MET A 47 -2.45 -10.46 21.93
C MET A 47 -3.29 -11.43 22.77
N LYS A 48 -2.72 -12.54 23.23
CA LYS A 48 -3.43 -13.53 24.05
C LYS A 48 -3.65 -13.07 25.49
N THR A 49 -2.85 -12.13 26.00
CA THR A 49 -3.01 -11.60 27.37
C THR A 49 -4.36 -10.92 27.55
N ASP A 50 -4.75 -10.05 26.61
CA ASP A 50 -6.03 -9.33 26.63
C ASP A 50 -6.59 -9.20 25.21
N ALA A 51 -7.13 -10.30 24.69
CA ALA A 51 -7.60 -10.37 23.30
C ALA A 51 -8.67 -9.31 22.96
N VAL A 52 -9.51 -8.94 23.92
CA VAL A 52 -10.59 -7.96 23.71
C VAL A 52 -10.05 -6.56 23.41
N ILE A 53 -8.89 -6.19 23.96
CA ILE A 53 -8.30 -4.86 23.80
C ILE A 53 -7.19 -4.90 22.75
N HIS A 54 -6.30 -5.89 22.81
CA HIS A 54 -5.13 -5.95 21.95
C HIS A 54 -5.47 -6.29 20.51
N VAL A 55 -6.49 -7.12 20.25
CA VAL A 55 -6.89 -7.45 18.86
C VAL A 55 -7.40 -6.20 18.11
N PRO A 56 -8.34 -5.40 18.66
CA PRO A 56 -8.74 -4.13 18.02
C PRO A 56 -7.58 -3.16 17.81
N VAL A 57 -6.63 -3.08 18.76
CA VAL A 57 -5.44 -2.22 18.63
C VAL A 57 -4.59 -2.67 17.44
N VAL A 58 -4.29 -3.96 17.31
CA VAL A 58 -3.52 -4.51 16.18
C VAL A 58 -4.25 -4.24 14.86
N VAL A 59 -5.56 -4.47 14.80
CA VAL A 59 -6.36 -4.17 13.61
C VAL A 59 -6.32 -2.68 13.27
N GLY A 60 -6.41 -1.80 14.26
CA GLY A 60 -6.30 -0.36 14.08
C GLY A 60 -4.93 0.07 13.54
N ILE A 61 -3.85 -0.51 14.05
CA ILE A 61 -2.48 -0.28 13.55
C ILE A 61 -2.35 -0.74 12.10
N LEU A 62 -2.89 -1.91 11.75
CA LEU A 62 -2.85 -2.42 10.37
C LEU A 62 -3.65 -1.53 9.40
N ILE A 63 -4.82 -1.04 9.81
CA ILE A 63 -5.61 -0.11 9.00
C ILE A 63 -4.84 1.20 8.78
N LEU A 64 -4.22 1.72 9.84
CA LEU A 64 -3.41 2.93 9.75
C LEU A 64 -2.20 2.73 8.83
N ASP A 65 -1.51 1.60 8.94
CA ASP A 65 -0.37 1.26 8.08
C ASP A 65 -0.78 1.22 6.60
N LEU A 66 -1.86 0.50 6.28
CA LEU A 66 -2.42 0.45 4.92
C LEU A 66 -2.83 1.83 4.42
N PHE A 67 -3.45 2.65 5.28
CA PHE A 67 -3.82 4.03 4.93
C PHE A 67 -2.60 4.89 4.62
N LEU A 68 -1.52 4.79 5.41
CA LEU A 68 -0.28 5.52 5.20
C LEU A 68 0.43 5.08 3.92
N ILE A 69 0.52 3.77 3.67
CA ILE A 69 1.08 3.22 2.43
C ILE A 69 0.29 3.76 1.23
N TYR A 70 -1.04 3.70 1.29
CA TYR A 70 -1.91 4.23 0.23
C TYR A 70 -1.69 5.74 0.02
N MET A 71 -1.64 6.53 1.09
CA MET A 71 -1.41 7.97 1.02
C MET A 71 -0.06 8.29 0.38
N PHE A 72 1.03 7.66 0.83
CA PHE A 72 2.37 7.90 0.32
C PHE A 72 2.52 7.49 -1.14
N LEU A 73 1.91 6.38 -1.55
CA LEU A 73 1.90 5.99 -2.95
C LEU A 73 1.09 6.96 -3.82
N ASN A 74 -0.03 7.50 -3.35
CA ASN A 74 -0.79 8.52 -4.10
C ASN A 74 0.00 9.82 -4.27
N ILE A 75 0.71 10.26 -3.22
CA ILE A 75 1.60 11.43 -3.30
C ILE A 75 2.74 11.17 -4.30
N GLY A 76 3.34 9.98 -4.27
CA GLY A 76 4.38 9.57 -5.23
C GLY A 76 3.87 9.44 -6.67
N ALA A 77 2.63 8.98 -6.85
CA ALA A 77 2.00 8.78 -8.16
C ALA A 77 1.48 10.08 -8.80
N ALA A 78 1.25 11.14 -8.01
CA ALA A 78 0.79 12.44 -8.49
C ALA A 78 1.70 13.08 -9.57
N ARG A 79 2.94 12.58 -9.74
CA ARG A 79 3.86 12.99 -10.81
C ARG A 79 3.44 12.53 -12.22
N PHE A 80 2.63 11.49 -12.34
CA PHE A 80 2.24 10.90 -13.63
C PHE A 80 0.88 11.39 -14.15
N GLU A 81 0.21 12.28 -13.41
CA GLU A 81 -1.11 12.77 -13.78
C GLU A 81 -0.96 13.99 -14.73
N GLU A 82 -0.90 13.70 -16.03
CA GLU A 82 -1.11 14.70 -17.07
C GLU A 82 -2.60 15.12 -17.07
N GLU A 83 -2.81 16.39 -16.75
CA GLU A 83 -3.99 17.24 -17.00
C GLU A 83 -5.40 16.89 -16.49
N GLU A 84 -5.73 15.72 -15.96
CA GLU A 84 -7.13 15.46 -15.53
C GLU A 84 -7.39 15.56 -14.00
N GLU A 85 -8.53 16.18 -13.68
CA GLU A 85 -8.96 16.64 -12.37
C GLU A 85 -9.50 15.52 -11.47
N GLY A 86 -8.64 14.85 -10.69
CA GLY A 86 -9.13 13.91 -9.68
C GLY A 86 -8.12 13.54 -8.60
N CYS A 87 -8.04 14.32 -7.51
CA CYS A 87 -7.07 14.13 -6.42
C CYS A 87 -7.16 12.78 -5.65
N PHE A 88 -8.08 11.88 -6.03
CA PHE A 88 -8.32 10.57 -5.40
C PHE A 88 -8.78 9.48 -6.40
N HIS A 89 -8.20 9.41 -7.59
CA HIS A 89 -8.38 8.21 -8.40
C HIS A 89 -7.41 7.11 -7.99
N THR A 90 -7.96 5.92 -7.72
CA THR A 90 -7.22 4.68 -7.58
C THR A 90 -6.42 4.40 -8.85
N PHE A 91 -5.10 4.60 -8.78
CA PHE A 91 -4.07 4.18 -9.74
C PHE A 91 -4.51 3.95 -11.18
N LYS A 92 -4.36 4.95 -12.05
CA LYS A 92 -4.27 4.75 -13.50
C LYS A 92 -2.82 4.47 -13.91
N GLY A 93 -2.20 3.46 -13.31
CA GLY A 93 -0.85 3.02 -13.66
C GLY A 93 -0.87 2.15 -14.93
N ARG A 94 -0.70 2.78 -16.10
CA ARG A 94 -0.18 2.21 -17.38
C ARG A 94 -0.49 0.72 -17.68
N ARG A 95 -1.70 0.27 -17.41
CA ARG A 95 -2.25 -1.00 -17.91
C ARG A 95 -3.66 -0.72 -18.43
N SER A 96 -3.76 -0.63 -19.76
CA SER A 96 -5.02 -0.61 -20.50
C SER A 96 -5.76 -1.95 -20.33
N GLY A 97 -6.36 -2.16 -19.16
CA GLY A 97 -7.02 -3.42 -18.82
C GLY A 97 -7.68 -3.38 -17.45
N SER A 98 -8.39 -2.29 -17.16
CA SER A 98 -9.34 -2.23 -16.05
C SER A 98 -10.51 -3.16 -16.37
N GLY A 99 -10.80 -4.10 -15.47
CA GLY A 99 -12.05 -4.85 -15.52
C GLY A 99 -12.10 -5.98 -14.50
N SER A 100 -12.58 -5.66 -13.29
CA SER A 100 -12.93 -6.57 -12.18
C SER A 100 -11.78 -7.09 -11.31
N VAL A 101 -11.88 -6.81 -10.00
CA VAL A 101 -11.06 -7.44 -8.93
C VAL A 101 -11.08 -8.97 -9.03
N GLY A 102 -12.17 -9.55 -9.52
CA GLY A 102 -12.29 -10.99 -9.79
C GLY A 102 -11.29 -11.48 -10.84
N ASN A 103 -11.02 -10.71 -11.89
CA ASN A 103 -10.07 -11.10 -12.94
C ASN A 103 -8.62 -11.01 -12.48
N VAL A 104 -8.31 -10.10 -11.56
CA VAL A 104 -6.98 -10.01 -10.94
C VAL A 104 -6.75 -11.20 -10.02
N PHE A 105 -7.75 -11.57 -9.22
CA PHE A 105 -7.67 -12.72 -8.33
C PHE A 105 -7.57 -14.04 -9.09
N THR A 106 -8.37 -14.24 -10.15
CA THR A 106 -8.28 -15.45 -10.98
C THR A 106 -6.95 -15.54 -11.71
N SER A 107 -6.43 -14.42 -12.23
CA SER A 107 -5.09 -14.38 -12.85
C SER A 107 -3.97 -14.72 -11.86
N TRP A 108 -4.04 -14.19 -10.63
CA TRP A 108 -3.10 -14.53 -9.56
C TRP A 108 -3.21 -16.00 -9.13
N LEU A 109 -4.43 -16.52 -9.00
CA LEU A 109 -4.68 -17.92 -8.65
C LEU A 109 -4.14 -18.88 -9.72
N HIS A 110 -4.34 -18.52 -11.00
CA HIS A 110 -3.81 -19.28 -12.14
C HIS A 110 -2.27 -19.27 -12.18
N HIS A 111 -1.66 -18.16 -11.76
CA HIS A 111 -0.21 -18.04 -11.64
C HIS A 111 0.34 -18.89 -10.48
N MET A 112 -0.32 -18.90 -9.32
CA MET A 112 0.05 -19.74 -8.18
C MET A 112 -0.07 -21.23 -8.51
N GLU A 113 -1.09 -21.63 -9.28
CA GLU A 113 -1.25 -23.02 -9.73
C GLU A 113 -0.12 -23.45 -10.69
N GLN A 114 0.32 -22.56 -11.59
CA GLN A 114 1.47 -22.83 -12.45
C GLN A 114 2.79 -22.97 -11.68
N VAL A 115 3.01 -22.15 -10.65
CA VAL A 115 4.21 -22.24 -9.80
C VAL A 115 4.20 -23.54 -8.99
N GLY A 116 3.04 -23.96 -8.47
CA GLY A 116 2.88 -25.23 -7.74
C GLY A 116 3.16 -26.47 -8.59
N ARG A 117 2.83 -26.44 -9.89
CA ARG A 117 3.15 -27.55 -10.82
C ARG A 117 4.64 -27.65 -11.18
N LYS A 118 5.42 -26.57 -11.01
CA LYS A 118 6.85 -26.55 -11.36
C LYS A 118 7.75 -27.11 -10.25
N HIS A 119 7.20 -27.28 -9.05
CA HIS A 119 7.90 -27.80 -7.86
C HIS A 119 7.48 -29.22 -7.47
N ARG A 120 6.70 -29.93 -8.30
CA ARG A 120 6.35 -31.33 -8.12
C ARG A 120 6.97 -32.20 -9.22
#